data_AF-A0A1K2ISQ2-F1
#
_entry.id   AF-A0A1K2ISQ2-F1
#
_cell.length_a   1.000
_cell.length_b   1.000
_cell.length_c   1.000
_cell.angle_alpha   90.00
_cell.angle_beta   90.00
_cell.angle_gamma   90.00
#
_symmetry.space_group_name_H-M   'P 1'
#
loop_
_entity.id
_entity.type
_entity.pdbx_description
1 polymer ?
#
loop_
_entity_poly.entity_id
_entity_poly.type
_entity_poly.pdbx_seq_one_letter_code
_entity_poly.pdbx_strand_id
1 'polypeptide(L)'
;MEPNNHTISFYKLQAKKLKRELGIQHTEALDITAKKYGFSNWKHCLRSFDAEPQPSHTIVAHLTFTDWLSKQVNRDSPLGDLARDVKTDSTWPSFDNLENYESYLGSKSAAREAVNALKNAWKSYNANIKRSLQPNKDKIVTKTPTPKNDIRKIVFVKNVIPLHYSKRVPEKFNVGDEAWISNDGRKAIPVVITEVDERHYSFRVERPLKNAGDEYYYRLDEVRSTPELACLNRLA
;
A
#
# COMPACT_ATOMS: atom_id res chain seq x y z
N MET A 1 -10.57 37.36 24.65
CA MET A 1 -11.21 36.04 24.42
C MET A 1 -10.08 35.07 24.10
N GLU A 2 -9.87 34.08 24.97
CA GLU A 2 -8.77 33.13 24.83
C GLU A 2 -8.89 32.33 23.52
N PRO A 3 -7.76 32.04 22.83
CA PRO A 3 -7.76 31.15 21.68
C PRO A 3 -8.03 29.73 22.20
N ASN A 4 -9.31 29.39 22.22
CA ASN A 4 -9.82 28.11 22.66
C ASN A 4 -9.19 27.00 21.80
N ASN A 5 -8.23 26.30 22.40
CA ASN A 5 -7.39 25.27 21.77
C ASN A 5 -8.17 23.95 21.62
N HIS A 6 -9.34 24.01 20.99
CA HIS A 6 -10.21 22.84 20.81
C HIS A 6 -9.75 22.02 19.61
N THR A 7 -9.82 20.70 19.71
CA THR A 7 -9.49 19.81 18.60
C THR A 7 -10.59 19.78 17.54
N ILE A 8 -10.25 19.43 16.29
CA ILE A 8 -11.25 19.27 15.21
C ILE A 8 -12.41 18.32 15.59
N SER A 9 -12.12 17.28 16.39
CA SER A 9 -13.11 16.35 16.94
C SER A 9 -14.13 17.02 17.84
N PHE A 10 -13.71 18.01 18.64
CA PHE A 10 -14.61 18.77 19.51
C PHE A 10 -15.67 19.50 18.69
N TYR A 11 -15.27 20.22 17.64
CA TYR A 11 -16.22 20.94 16.77
C TYR A 11 -17.20 19.99 16.08
N LYS A 12 -16.74 18.83 15.62
CA LYS A 12 -17.63 17.80 15.02
C LYS A 12 -18.64 17.26 16.03
N LEU A 13 -18.24 17.09 17.29
CA LEU A 13 -19.13 16.62 18.35
C LEU A 13 -20.19 17.68 18.68
N GLN A 14 -19.80 18.94 18.79
CA GLN A 14 -20.72 20.06 19.03
C GLN A 14 -21.73 20.21 17.89
N ALA A 15 -21.29 20.11 16.63
CA ALA A 15 -22.19 20.16 15.48
C ALA A 15 -23.18 18.97 15.46
N LYS A 16 -22.78 17.78 15.92
CA LYS A 16 -23.70 16.64 16.05
C LYS A 16 -24.77 16.88 17.12
N LYS A 17 -24.41 17.52 18.24
CA LYS A 17 -25.35 17.90 19.30
C LYS A 17 -26.36 18.93 18.77
N LEU A 18 -25.86 19.98 18.13
CA LEU A 18 -26.66 21.06 17.57
C LEU A 18 -27.61 20.58 16.44
N LYS A 19 -27.16 19.61 15.64
CA LYS A 19 -28.02 18.91 14.65
C LYS A 19 -29.23 18.23 15.32
N ARG A 20 -29.03 17.56 16.46
CA ARG A 20 -30.10 16.84 17.17
C ARG A 20 -31.09 17.80 17.84
N GLU A 21 -30.59 18.91 18.35
CA GLU A 21 -31.41 19.91 19.05
C GLU A 21 -32.27 20.74 18.09
N LEU A 22 -31.73 21.13 16.94
CA LEU A 22 -32.41 22.03 16.00
C LEU A 22 -33.01 21.33 14.76
N GLY A 23 -32.76 20.03 14.59
CA GLY A 23 -33.28 19.28 13.44
C GLY A 23 -32.71 19.70 12.07
N ILE A 24 -31.62 20.47 12.05
CA ILE A 24 -31.03 21.03 10.82
C ILE A 24 -30.09 20.06 10.09
N GLN A 25 -29.66 20.43 8.89
CA GLN A 25 -28.66 19.66 8.15
C GLN A 25 -27.31 19.67 8.87
N HIS A 26 -26.55 18.57 8.76
CA HIS A 26 -25.27 18.44 9.48
C HIS A 26 -24.23 19.47 9.02
N THR A 27 -24.24 19.83 7.74
CA THR A 27 -23.38 20.85 7.14
C THR A 27 -23.66 22.23 7.73
N GLU A 28 -24.93 22.59 7.88
CA GLU A 28 -25.35 23.85 8.51
C GLU A 28 -24.96 23.87 9.99
N ALA A 29 -25.12 22.75 10.70
CA ALA A 29 -24.71 22.64 12.09
C ALA A 29 -23.18 22.83 12.27
N LEU A 30 -22.37 22.36 11.31
CA LEU A 30 -20.92 22.56 11.30
C LEU A 30 -20.56 24.02 11.08
N ASP A 31 -21.22 24.72 10.15
CA ASP A 31 -20.98 26.14 9.89
C ASP A 31 -21.40 27.03 11.07
N ILE A 32 -22.54 26.75 11.70
CA ILE A 32 -23.00 27.46 12.90
C ILE A 32 -22.02 27.24 14.05
N THR A 33 -21.57 25.99 14.24
CA THR A 33 -20.58 25.66 15.26
C THR A 33 -19.26 26.39 14.98
N ALA A 34 -18.76 26.39 13.74
CA ALA A 34 -17.52 27.09 13.37
C ALA A 34 -17.61 28.60 13.65
N LYS A 35 -18.73 29.24 13.28
CA LYS A 35 -19.00 30.67 13.57
C LYS A 35 -19.05 30.98 15.04
N LYS A 36 -19.68 30.11 15.85
CA LYS A 36 -19.75 30.24 17.31
C LYS A 36 -18.37 30.32 17.97
N TYR A 37 -17.38 29.65 17.38
CA TYR A 37 -16.01 29.62 17.88
C TYR A 37 -15.04 30.53 17.10
N GLY A 38 -15.56 31.52 16.37
CA GLY A 38 -14.74 32.57 15.75
C GLY A 38 -14.23 32.29 14.34
N PHE A 39 -14.66 31.20 13.69
CA PHE A 39 -14.31 30.93 12.30
C PHE A 39 -15.38 31.49 11.34
N SER A 40 -14.99 32.01 10.18
CA SER A 40 -15.96 32.53 9.20
C SER A 40 -16.92 31.46 8.66
N ASN A 41 -16.45 30.21 8.55
CA ASN A 41 -17.22 29.03 8.17
C ASN A 41 -16.45 27.75 8.53
N TRP A 42 -17.07 26.58 8.35
CA TRP A 42 -16.46 25.29 8.65
C TRP A 42 -15.21 25.01 7.81
N LYS A 43 -15.13 25.51 6.57
CA LYS A 43 -13.91 25.38 5.75
C LYS A 43 -12.74 26.21 6.30
N HIS A 44 -13.01 27.38 6.86
CA HIS A 44 -12.00 28.20 7.55
C HIS A 44 -11.50 27.49 8.82
N CYS A 45 -12.41 26.87 9.58
CA CYS A 45 -12.06 26.03 10.72
C CYS A 45 -11.19 24.83 10.31
N LEU A 46 -11.55 24.11 9.24
CA LEU A 46 -10.72 23.03 8.72
C LEU A 46 -9.33 23.51 8.33
N ARG A 47 -9.23 24.60 7.58
CA ARG A 47 -7.95 25.18 7.15
C ARG A 47 -7.06 25.64 8.30
N SER A 48 -7.60 26.04 9.45
CA SER A 48 -6.77 26.38 10.61
C SER A 48 -6.20 25.15 11.33
N PHE A 49 -6.83 23.97 11.17
CA PHE A 49 -6.33 22.70 11.69
C PHE A 49 -5.50 21.92 10.65
N ASP A 50 -5.78 22.12 9.36
CA ASP A 50 -5.03 21.58 8.21
C ASP A 50 -3.89 22.50 7.77
N ALA A 51 -3.79 23.72 8.32
CA ALA A 51 -2.62 24.57 8.17
C ALA A 51 -1.49 23.90 8.95
N GLU A 52 -0.81 22.99 8.28
CA GLU A 52 0.56 22.65 8.63
C GLU A 52 1.35 23.95 8.80
N PRO A 53 2.27 23.99 9.77
CA PRO A 53 3.12 25.16 9.94
C PRO A 53 3.76 25.51 8.59
N GLN A 54 3.73 26.80 8.25
CA GLN A 54 4.54 27.38 7.18
C GLN A 54 5.94 26.75 7.19
N PRO A 55 6.58 26.55 6.02
CA PRO A 55 7.86 25.84 5.93
C PRO A 55 8.94 26.63 6.65
N SER A 56 9.01 26.51 7.97
CA SER A 56 10.22 26.76 8.72
C SER A 56 11.22 25.77 8.15
N HIS A 57 12.35 26.30 7.70
CA HIS A 57 13.55 25.58 7.29
C HIS A 57 14.04 24.66 8.42
N THR A 58 13.27 23.60 8.68
CA THR A 58 13.55 22.59 9.68
C THR A 58 14.40 21.58 8.95
N ILE A 59 15.70 21.87 8.95
CA ILE A 59 16.84 20.95 8.79
C ILE A 59 16.35 19.54 8.45
N VAL A 60 16.07 19.31 7.17
CA VAL A 60 16.16 17.96 6.63
C VAL A 60 17.62 17.63 6.84
N ALA A 61 17.94 16.72 7.76
CA ALA A 61 19.28 16.20 7.89
C ALA A 61 19.77 15.89 6.47
N HIS A 62 20.73 16.68 5.98
CA HIS A 62 21.24 16.57 4.62
C HIS A 62 21.83 15.16 4.50
N LEU A 63 21.04 14.21 4.01
CA LEU A 63 21.50 12.85 3.77
C LEU A 63 22.60 12.98 2.73
N THR A 64 23.86 12.87 3.15
CA THR A 64 24.98 13.03 2.23
C THR A 64 25.03 11.86 1.25
N PHE A 65 25.77 12.02 0.16
CA PHE A 65 25.97 10.92 -0.79
C PHE A 65 26.62 9.70 -0.10
N THR A 66 27.60 9.94 0.77
CA THR A 66 28.28 8.88 1.54
C THR A 66 27.32 8.16 2.48
N ASP A 67 26.46 8.90 3.19
CA ASP A 67 25.43 8.29 4.06
C ASP A 67 24.43 7.45 3.25
N TRP A 68 24.01 7.95 2.08
CA TRP A 68 23.12 7.20 1.19
C TRP A 68 23.80 5.95 0.63
N LEU A 69 25.08 6.03 0.27
CA LEU A 69 25.86 4.94 -0.30
C LEU A 69 26.12 3.84 0.73
N SER A 70 26.35 4.20 2.00
CA SER A 70 26.53 3.24 3.10
C SER A 70 25.35 2.26 3.26
N LYS A 71 24.14 2.67 2.82
CA LYS A 71 22.93 1.84 2.86
C LYS A 71 22.87 0.80 1.74
N GLN A 72 23.76 0.86 0.75
CA GLN A 72 23.76 -0.02 -0.43
C GLN A 72 24.79 -1.17 -0.35
N VAL A 73 25.53 -1.28 0.75
CA VAL A 73 26.65 -2.23 0.97
C VAL A 73 26.28 -3.70 0.75
N ASN A 74 25.05 -4.10 1.07
CA ASN A 74 24.59 -5.50 0.99
C ASN A 74 24.02 -5.89 -0.39
N ARG A 75 24.26 -5.08 -1.43
CA ARG A 75 23.78 -5.38 -2.78
C ARG A 75 24.86 -6.12 -3.56
N ASP A 76 24.44 -7.16 -4.27
CA ASP A 76 25.27 -7.85 -5.26
C ASP A 76 25.11 -7.13 -6.61
N SER A 77 25.83 -6.02 -6.77
CA SER A 77 25.83 -5.19 -7.96
C SER A 77 27.00 -4.21 -7.94
N PRO A 78 27.39 -3.61 -9.08
CA PRO A 78 28.47 -2.63 -9.12
C PRO A 78 28.29 -1.45 -8.14
N LEU A 79 27.05 -1.10 -7.79
CA LEU A 79 26.75 -0.09 -6.77
C LEU A 79 27.07 -0.59 -5.35
N GLY A 80 26.74 -1.86 -5.06
CA GLY A 80 27.04 -2.48 -3.77
C GLY A 80 28.54 -2.76 -3.59
N ASP A 81 29.23 -3.11 -4.69
CA ASP A 81 30.68 -3.25 -4.73
C ASP A 81 31.35 -1.92 -4.38
N LEU A 82 30.99 -0.84 -5.09
CA LEU A 82 31.45 0.51 -4.79
C LEU A 82 31.15 0.90 -3.33
N ALA A 83 29.96 0.59 -2.81
CA ALA A 83 29.61 0.90 -1.43
C ALA A 83 30.46 0.14 -0.41
N ARG A 84 30.88 -1.10 -0.70
CA ARG A 84 31.81 -1.87 0.14
C ARG A 84 33.20 -1.25 0.10
N ASP A 85 33.71 -0.92 -1.08
CA ASP A 85 35.03 -0.31 -1.25
C ASP A 85 35.13 1.02 -0.51
N VAL A 86 34.09 1.86 -0.63
CA VAL A 86 33.96 3.13 0.10
C VAL A 86 33.93 2.92 1.61
N LYS A 87 33.23 1.89 2.10
CA LYS A 87 33.17 1.58 3.53
C LYS A 87 34.52 1.14 4.08
N THR A 88 35.34 0.47 3.26
CA THR A 88 36.69 0.04 3.63
C THR A 88 37.75 1.14 3.49
N ASP A 89 37.50 2.15 2.65
CA ASP A 89 38.41 3.28 2.44
C ASP A 89 38.28 4.31 3.57
N SER A 90 39.21 4.25 4.54
CA SER A 90 39.28 5.23 5.63
C SER A 90 39.58 6.66 5.19
N THR A 91 40.06 6.85 3.96
CA THR A 91 40.35 8.16 3.36
C THR A 91 39.23 8.68 2.47
N TRP A 92 38.09 7.99 2.44
CA TRP A 92 36.96 8.38 1.60
C TRP A 92 36.44 9.79 1.95
N PRO A 93 36.44 10.73 1.00
CA PRO A 93 36.01 12.09 1.24
C PRO A 93 34.48 12.24 1.22
N SER A 94 33.97 13.31 1.82
CA SER A 94 32.57 13.72 1.68
C SER A 94 32.51 15.01 0.84
N PHE A 95 32.15 14.88 -0.43
CA PHE A 95 31.95 15.99 -1.36
C PHE A 95 30.47 16.20 -1.71
N ASP A 96 30.17 17.41 -2.16
CA ASP A 96 28.82 17.83 -2.61
C ASP A 96 28.59 17.68 -4.12
N ASN A 97 29.65 17.37 -4.89
CA ASN A 97 29.57 17.23 -6.34
C ASN A 97 30.24 15.94 -6.83
N LEU A 98 29.78 15.46 -7.99
CA LEU A 98 30.26 14.23 -8.62
C LEU A 98 31.72 14.36 -9.11
N GLU A 99 32.10 15.52 -9.64
CA GLU A 99 33.41 15.76 -10.26
C GLU A 99 34.57 15.56 -9.27
N ASN A 100 34.38 15.97 -8.01
CA ASN A 100 35.36 15.77 -6.95
C ASN A 100 35.51 14.28 -6.59
N TYR A 101 34.42 13.49 -6.60
CA TYR A 101 34.52 12.04 -6.41
C TYR A 101 35.18 11.35 -7.59
N GLU A 102 34.92 11.79 -8.82
CA GLU A 102 35.59 11.27 -10.02
C GLU A 102 37.09 11.57 -9.98
N SER A 103 37.46 12.80 -9.60
CA SER A 103 38.85 13.20 -9.41
C SER A 103 39.54 12.38 -8.31
N TYR A 104 38.84 12.11 -7.20
CA TYR A 104 39.36 11.25 -6.13
C TYR A 104 39.60 9.83 -6.61
N LEU A 105 38.63 9.20 -7.26
CA LEU A 105 38.79 7.85 -7.83
C LEU A 105 39.91 7.82 -8.88
N GLY A 106 40.02 8.86 -9.71
CA GLY A 106 41.12 9.02 -10.65
C GLY A 106 42.49 9.09 -9.95
N SER A 107 42.59 9.85 -8.86
CA SER A 107 43.83 9.96 -8.06
C SER A 107 44.23 8.63 -7.40
N LYS A 108 43.25 7.78 -7.10
CA LYS A 108 43.46 6.42 -6.56
C LYS A 108 43.65 5.36 -7.64
N SER A 109 43.75 5.76 -8.92
CA SER A 109 43.86 4.84 -10.07
C SER A 109 42.75 3.80 -10.12
N ALA A 110 41.53 4.18 -9.73
CA ALA A 110 40.38 3.28 -9.73
C ALA A 110 40.03 2.81 -11.16
N ALA A 111 39.52 1.58 -11.28
CA ALA A 111 39.08 1.04 -12.56
C ALA A 111 37.95 1.88 -13.18
N ARG A 112 37.89 1.90 -14.52
CA ARG A 112 36.86 2.66 -15.26
C ARG A 112 35.44 2.22 -14.90
N GLU A 113 35.29 0.95 -14.56
CA GLU A 113 34.05 0.32 -14.08
C GLU A 113 33.60 0.95 -12.75
N ALA A 114 34.53 1.22 -11.83
CA ALA A 114 34.23 1.88 -10.55
C ALA A 114 33.78 3.33 -10.76
N VAL A 115 34.42 4.06 -11.68
CA VAL A 115 34.00 5.43 -12.06
C VAL A 115 32.60 5.42 -12.69
N ASN A 116 32.29 4.44 -13.53
CA ASN A 116 30.94 4.29 -14.09
C ASN A 116 29.90 3.93 -13.02
N ALA A 117 30.27 3.06 -12.08
CA ALA A 117 29.42 2.74 -10.93
C ALA A 117 29.13 3.99 -10.09
N LEU A 118 30.13 4.84 -9.84
CA LEU A 118 29.97 6.12 -9.14
C LEU A 118 29.00 7.05 -9.86
N LYS A 119 29.11 7.22 -11.18
CA LYS A 119 28.19 8.04 -11.99
C LYS A 119 26.74 7.56 -11.86
N ASN A 120 26.53 6.24 -11.91
CA ASN A 120 25.20 5.64 -11.77
C ASN A 120 24.67 5.74 -10.33
N ALA A 121 25.55 5.60 -9.34
CA ALA A 121 25.24 5.81 -7.93
C ALA A 121 24.77 7.25 -7.70
N TRP A 122 25.47 8.24 -8.23
CA TRP A 122 25.14 9.66 -8.10
C TRP A 122 23.79 10.01 -8.71
N LYS A 123 23.47 9.49 -9.90
CA LYS A 123 22.14 9.62 -10.51
C LYS A 123 21.04 9.06 -9.61
N SER A 124 21.28 7.89 -9.02
CA SER A 124 20.34 7.20 -8.14
C SER A 124 20.14 7.97 -6.82
N TYR A 125 21.21 8.51 -6.25
CA TYR A 125 21.18 9.39 -5.09
C TYR A 125 20.35 10.64 -5.35
N ASN A 126 20.58 11.34 -6.46
CA ASN A 126 19.79 12.53 -6.82
C ASN A 126 18.31 12.20 -7.02
N ALA A 127 17.99 11.05 -7.62
CA ALA A 127 16.61 10.58 -7.73
C ALA A 127 16.00 10.29 -6.34
N ASN A 128 16.78 9.75 -5.41
CA ASN A 128 16.36 9.51 -4.04
C ASN A 128 16.07 10.82 -3.30
N ILE A 129 16.95 11.81 -3.40
CA ILE A 129 16.74 13.15 -2.82
C ILE A 129 15.47 13.80 -3.41
N LYS A 130 15.28 13.73 -4.74
CA LYS A 130 14.06 14.24 -5.38
C LYS A 130 12.78 13.55 -4.86
N ARG A 131 12.81 12.23 -4.63
CA ARG A 131 11.68 11.49 -4.06
C ARG A 131 11.42 11.84 -2.60
N SER A 132 12.46 12.07 -1.80
CA SER A 132 12.30 12.46 -0.40
C SER A 132 11.82 13.90 -0.23
N LEU A 133 12.12 14.78 -1.20
CA LEU A 133 11.66 16.17 -1.22
C LEU A 133 10.23 16.32 -1.77
N GLN A 134 9.75 15.35 -2.54
CA GLN A 134 8.34 15.33 -2.88
C GLN A 134 7.56 15.03 -1.59
N PRO A 135 6.56 15.85 -1.22
CA PRO A 135 5.69 15.50 -0.12
C PRO A 135 5.18 14.11 -0.43
N ASN A 136 5.31 13.22 0.55
CA ASN A 136 4.75 11.89 0.51
C ASN A 136 3.28 12.12 0.20
N LYS A 137 2.89 12.07 -1.09
CA LYS A 137 1.54 11.67 -1.44
C LYS A 137 1.54 10.31 -0.80
N ASP A 138 0.96 10.26 0.39
CA ASP A 138 0.61 9.02 1.04
C ASP A 138 0.23 8.08 -0.08
N LYS A 139 0.63 6.82 0.07
CA LYS A 139 0.03 5.74 -0.70
C LYS A 139 -1.50 5.86 -0.55
N ILE A 140 -2.12 6.73 -1.35
CA ILE A 140 -3.33 6.50 -2.06
C ILE A 140 -2.89 5.36 -2.97
N VAL A 141 -2.80 4.17 -2.37
CA VAL A 141 -3.45 3.01 -2.94
C VAL A 141 -4.76 3.61 -3.42
N THR A 142 -4.82 3.89 -4.72
CA THR A 142 -6.08 4.12 -5.40
C THR A 142 -6.85 2.86 -5.09
N LYS A 143 -7.60 2.92 -3.98
CA LYS A 143 -8.78 2.12 -3.78
C LYS A 143 -9.60 2.57 -4.96
N THR A 144 -9.46 1.85 -6.07
CA THR A 144 -10.47 1.78 -7.10
C THR A 144 -11.79 1.74 -6.33
N PRO A 145 -12.73 2.65 -6.61
CA PRO A 145 -13.97 2.71 -5.88
C PRO A 145 -14.60 1.33 -6.03
N THR A 146 -14.51 0.52 -4.98
CA THR A 146 -15.17 -0.77 -4.95
C THR A 146 -16.64 -0.46 -5.14
N PRO A 147 -17.29 -1.00 -6.18
CA PRO A 147 -18.71 -0.78 -6.39
C PRO A 147 -19.43 -1.13 -5.09
N LYS A 148 -20.35 -0.26 -4.67
CA LYS A 148 -20.98 -0.26 -3.34
C LYS A 148 -21.83 -1.52 -3.02
N ASN A 149 -21.82 -2.53 -3.88
CA ASN A 149 -22.46 -3.84 -3.71
C ASN A 149 -21.53 -4.99 -4.17
N ASP A 150 -20.24 -4.94 -3.83
CA ASP A 150 -19.32 -6.05 -4.08
C ASP A 150 -19.53 -7.14 -3.01
N ILE A 151 -20.58 -7.96 -3.21
CA ILE A 151 -21.06 -8.96 -2.24
C ILE A 151 -20.06 -10.12 -2.10
N ARG A 152 -19.27 -10.42 -3.14
CA ARG A 152 -18.37 -11.58 -3.20
C ARG A 152 -16.90 -11.16 -3.01
N LYS A 153 -16.53 -10.83 -1.78
CA LYS A 153 -15.12 -10.56 -1.40
C LYS A 153 -14.40 -11.85 -1.03
N ILE A 154 -13.07 -11.86 -1.11
CA ILE A 154 -12.27 -12.97 -0.56
C ILE A 154 -12.59 -13.12 0.94
N VAL A 155 -12.97 -14.32 1.37
CA VAL A 155 -13.35 -14.63 2.75
C VAL A 155 -12.22 -15.37 3.43
N PHE A 156 -11.88 -14.97 4.65
CA PHE A 156 -10.89 -15.65 5.49
C PHE A 156 -11.62 -16.48 6.54
N VAL A 157 -11.50 -17.80 6.45
CA VAL A 157 -12.13 -18.73 7.38
C VAL A 157 -11.08 -19.19 8.40
N LYS A 158 -11.40 -19.08 9.69
CA LYS A 158 -10.50 -19.43 10.79
C LYS A 158 -10.78 -20.85 11.28
N ASN A 159 -9.74 -21.53 11.76
CA ASN A 159 -9.80 -22.84 12.43
C ASN A 159 -10.40 -23.98 11.59
N VAL A 160 -10.24 -23.93 10.27
CA VAL A 160 -10.69 -25.01 9.39
C VAL A 160 -9.67 -26.14 9.38
N ILE A 161 -10.13 -27.36 9.60
CA ILE A 161 -9.33 -28.58 9.44
C ILE A 161 -9.70 -29.18 8.07
N PRO A 162 -8.76 -29.28 7.11
CA PRO A 162 -9.05 -29.81 5.79
C PRO A 162 -9.57 -31.25 5.85
N LEU A 163 -10.63 -31.50 5.09
CA LEU A 163 -11.22 -32.83 4.98
C LEU A 163 -10.48 -33.64 3.92
N HIS A 164 -10.20 -34.91 4.25
CA HIS A 164 -9.63 -35.88 3.33
C HIS A 164 -10.56 -36.11 2.13
N TYR A 165 -10.00 -36.25 0.92
CA TYR A 165 -10.78 -36.32 -0.34
C TYR A 165 -11.85 -37.42 -0.34
N SER A 166 -11.58 -38.57 0.29
CA SER A 166 -12.52 -39.69 0.38
C SER A 166 -13.80 -39.39 1.16
N LYS A 167 -13.82 -38.31 1.95
CA LYS A 167 -14.98 -37.89 2.74
C LYS A 167 -15.74 -36.71 2.09
N ARG A 168 -15.25 -36.20 0.97
CA ARG A 168 -15.83 -35.04 0.29
C ARG A 168 -17.00 -35.49 -0.58
N VAL A 169 -18.05 -34.68 -0.62
CA VAL A 169 -19.22 -34.90 -1.46
C VAL A 169 -19.24 -33.83 -2.56
N PRO A 170 -19.24 -34.19 -3.85
CA PRO A 170 -19.31 -33.20 -4.92
C PRO A 170 -20.68 -32.50 -4.93
N GLU A 171 -20.65 -31.18 -5.07
CA GLU A 171 -21.86 -30.37 -5.33
C GLU A 171 -22.08 -30.28 -6.84
N LYS A 172 -23.32 -30.09 -7.26
CA LYS A 172 -23.67 -29.91 -8.67
C LYS A 172 -23.83 -28.42 -8.97
N PHE A 173 -22.95 -27.90 -9.82
CA PHE A 173 -23.06 -26.56 -10.38
C PHE A 173 -23.41 -26.62 -11.87
N ASN A 174 -24.07 -25.56 -12.33
CA ASN A 174 -24.32 -25.25 -13.73
C ASN A 174 -23.40 -24.10 -14.18
N VAL A 175 -23.26 -23.95 -15.50
CA VAL A 175 -22.56 -22.80 -16.08
C VAL A 175 -23.23 -21.50 -15.65
N GLY A 176 -22.43 -20.55 -15.17
CA GLY A 176 -22.87 -19.28 -14.62
C GLY A 176 -23.10 -19.29 -13.11
N ASP A 177 -23.07 -20.46 -12.45
CA ASP A 177 -23.24 -20.53 -11.01
C ASP A 177 -22.06 -19.89 -10.26
N GLU A 178 -22.39 -19.30 -9.13
CA GLU A 178 -21.45 -18.68 -8.21
C GLU A 178 -20.87 -19.72 -7.25
N ALA A 179 -19.55 -19.84 -7.22
CA ALA A 179 -18.87 -20.80 -6.34
C ALA A 179 -17.61 -20.24 -5.69
N TRP A 180 -17.01 -21.02 -4.81
CA TRP A 180 -15.83 -20.68 -4.04
C TRP A 180 -14.81 -21.81 -4.11
N ILE A 181 -13.53 -21.43 -4.16
CA ILE A 181 -12.40 -22.36 -4.10
C ILE A 181 -11.44 -21.94 -2.98
N SER A 182 -10.59 -22.85 -2.51
CA SER A 182 -9.53 -22.51 -1.55
C SER A 182 -8.24 -23.26 -1.81
N ASN A 183 -7.16 -22.53 -2.06
CA ASN A 183 -5.85 -23.14 -2.32
C ASN A 183 -5.11 -23.49 -1.01
N ASP A 184 -5.34 -22.73 0.06
CA ASP A 184 -4.58 -22.84 1.32
C ASP A 184 -5.43 -23.35 2.50
N GLY A 185 -6.73 -23.56 2.30
CA GLY A 185 -7.69 -23.94 3.34
C GLY A 185 -7.99 -22.84 4.36
N ARG A 186 -7.54 -21.61 4.11
CA ARG A 186 -7.76 -20.43 4.97
C ARG A 186 -8.49 -19.31 4.27
N LYS A 187 -8.35 -19.23 2.94
CA LYS A 187 -8.93 -18.19 2.10
C LYS A 187 -9.85 -18.82 1.07
N ALA A 188 -11.10 -18.40 1.07
CA ALA A 188 -12.05 -18.72 0.02
C ALA A 188 -12.05 -17.61 -1.04
N ILE A 189 -11.88 -18.02 -2.28
CA ILE A 189 -11.80 -17.15 -3.44
C ILE A 189 -13.09 -17.31 -4.24
N PRO A 190 -13.81 -16.21 -4.56
CA PRO A 190 -15.02 -16.26 -5.35
C PRO A 190 -14.70 -16.49 -6.83
N VAL A 191 -15.46 -17.39 -7.43
CA VAL A 191 -15.35 -17.81 -8.83
C VAL A 191 -16.74 -17.96 -9.46
N VAL A 192 -16.80 -17.94 -10.79
CA VAL A 192 -18.00 -18.23 -11.58
C VAL A 192 -17.71 -19.42 -12.49
N ILE A 193 -18.59 -20.42 -12.48
CA ILE A 193 -18.45 -21.61 -13.33
C ILE A 193 -18.63 -21.21 -14.80
N THR A 194 -17.67 -21.59 -15.64
CA THR A 194 -17.71 -21.35 -17.09
C THR A 194 -18.07 -22.60 -17.87
N GLU A 195 -17.62 -23.78 -17.41
CA GLU A 195 -17.90 -25.07 -18.06
C GLU A 195 -18.03 -26.18 -17.01
N VAL A 196 -18.82 -27.22 -17.35
CA VAL A 196 -19.10 -28.36 -16.47
C VAL A 196 -18.87 -29.65 -17.25
N ASP A 197 -17.90 -30.43 -16.80
CA ASP A 197 -17.58 -31.76 -17.33
C ASP A 197 -17.99 -32.86 -16.33
N GLU A 198 -17.88 -34.12 -16.76
CA GLU A 198 -18.15 -35.28 -15.89
C GLU A 198 -17.22 -35.39 -14.67
N ARG A 199 -16.06 -34.73 -14.71
CA ARG A 199 -15.00 -34.85 -13.68
C ARG A 199 -14.49 -33.52 -13.13
N HIS A 200 -14.76 -32.41 -13.82
CA HIS A 200 -14.17 -31.12 -13.48
C HIS A 200 -15.17 -29.97 -13.69
N TYR A 201 -14.88 -28.88 -12.99
CA TYR A 201 -15.45 -27.57 -13.23
C TYR A 201 -14.38 -26.65 -13.78
N SER A 202 -14.66 -26.01 -14.91
CA SER A 202 -13.91 -24.83 -15.36
C SER A 202 -14.58 -23.60 -14.77
N PHE A 203 -13.79 -22.65 -14.30
CA PHE A 203 -14.33 -21.42 -13.72
C PHE A 203 -13.38 -20.25 -13.93
N ARG A 204 -13.95 -19.06 -13.84
CA ARG A 204 -13.24 -17.79 -13.92
C ARG A 204 -13.12 -17.16 -12.54
N VAL A 205 -11.92 -16.73 -12.20
CA VAL A 205 -11.64 -16.09 -10.91
C VAL A 205 -12.17 -14.66 -10.90
N GLU A 206 -12.90 -14.29 -9.85
CA GLU A 206 -13.38 -12.90 -9.67
C GLU A 206 -12.39 -12.03 -8.89
N ARG A 207 -11.62 -12.65 -7.98
CA ARG A 207 -10.67 -11.98 -7.07
C ARG A 207 -9.48 -12.90 -6.73
N PRO A 208 -8.31 -12.38 -6.34
CA PRO A 208 -7.93 -10.96 -6.26
C PRO A 208 -7.91 -10.33 -7.65
N LEU A 209 -8.11 -9.00 -7.74
CA LEU A 209 -8.21 -8.26 -9.03
C LEU A 209 -7.07 -8.52 -10.01
N LYS A 210 -5.87 -8.81 -9.50
CA LYS A 210 -4.69 -9.16 -10.31
C LYS A 210 -4.83 -10.47 -11.10
N ASN A 211 -5.72 -11.36 -10.65
CA ASN A 211 -6.02 -12.66 -11.26
C ASN A 211 -7.48 -12.70 -11.75
N ALA A 212 -8.19 -11.57 -11.74
CA ALA A 212 -9.58 -11.55 -12.13
C ALA A 212 -9.68 -11.76 -13.65
N GLY A 213 -10.47 -12.75 -14.07
CA GLY A 213 -10.57 -13.15 -15.47
C GLY A 213 -9.75 -14.37 -15.84
N ASP A 214 -8.80 -14.79 -14.99
CA ASP A 214 -8.06 -16.03 -15.20
C ASP A 214 -9.02 -17.23 -15.09
N GLU A 215 -8.82 -18.20 -15.98
CA GLU A 215 -9.58 -19.45 -16.00
C GLU A 215 -8.75 -20.61 -15.47
N TYR A 216 -9.39 -21.45 -14.68
CA TYR A 216 -8.79 -22.65 -14.09
C TYR A 216 -9.81 -23.79 -14.12
N TYR A 217 -9.32 -25.02 -13.99
CA TYR A 217 -10.15 -26.22 -13.91
C TYR A 217 -9.80 -27.02 -12.65
N TYR A 218 -10.81 -27.40 -11.87
CA TYR A 218 -10.66 -28.21 -10.65
C TYR A 218 -11.66 -29.35 -10.59
N ARG A 219 -11.41 -30.32 -9.71
CA ARG A 219 -12.30 -31.48 -9.55
C ARG A 219 -13.65 -31.06 -8.98
N LEU A 220 -14.68 -31.88 -9.23
CA LEU A 220 -16.03 -31.61 -8.71
C LEU A 220 -16.08 -31.50 -7.18
N ASP A 221 -15.16 -32.15 -6.47
CA ASP A 221 -15.09 -32.12 -5.02
C ASP A 221 -14.33 -30.91 -4.43
N GLU A 222 -13.82 -30.02 -5.28
CA GLU A 222 -12.96 -28.89 -4.88
C GLU A 222 -13.65 -27.52 -4.98
N VAL A 223 -14.69 -27.43 -5.81
CA VAL A 223 -15.47 -26.20 -6.00
C VAL A 223 -16.74 -26.23 -5.15
N ARG A 224 -17.02 -25.18 -4.37
CA ARG A 224 -18.06 -25.20 -3.32
C ARG A 224 -18.95 -23.97 -3.27
N SER A 225 -20.20 -24.15 -2.84
CA SER A 225 -21.19 -23.08 -2.76
C SER A 225 -20.92 -22.10 -1.62
N THR A 226 -20.17 -22.51 -0.59
CA THR A 226 -19.82 -21.66 0.56
C THR A 226 -18.32 -21.52 0.79
N PRO A 227 -17.86 -20.38 1.34
CA PRO A 227 -16.47 -20.18 1.74
C PRO A 227 -15.91 -21.23 2.69
N GLU A 228 -16.72 -21.67 3.65
CA GLU A 228 -16.34 -22.64 4.68
C GLU A 228 -16.09 -24.00 4.06
N LEU A 229 -16.97 -24.45 3.17
CA LEU A 229 -16.82 -25.71 2.46
C LEU A 229 -15.63 -25.68 1.50
N ALA A 230 -15.41 -24.56 0.81
CA ALA A 230 -14.23 -24.39 -0.04
C ALA A 230 -12.93 -24.53 0.76
N CYS A 231 -12.85 -23.91 1.94
CA CYS A 231 -11.67 -24.03 2.82
C CYS A 231 -11.52 -25.45 3.41
N LEU A 232 -12.63 -26.11 3.73
CA LEU A 232 -12.64 -27.50 4.21
C LEU A 232 -12.14 -28.46 3.13
N ASN A 233 -12.54 -28.21 1.88
CA ASN A 233 -12.16 -28.99 0.70
C ASN A 233 -11.04 -28.33 -0.08
N ARG A 234 -10.01 -27.84 0.63
CA ARG A 234 -8.85 -27.21 -0.01
C ARG A 234 -8.33 -28.07 -1.16
N LEU A 235 -7.85 -27.38 -2.18
CA LEU A 235 -7.14 -27.98 -3.30
C LEU A 235 -5.93 -28.75 -2.78
N ALA A 236 -5.73 -29.94 -3.31
CA ALA A 236 -4.59 -30.81 -2.97
C ALA A 236 -3.39 -30.54 -3.88
#